data_AF-A0A5B9CYR5-F1
#
_entry.id   AF-A0A5B9CYR5-F1
#
_cell.length_a   1.000
_cell.length_b   1.000
_cell.length_c   1.000
_cell.angle_alpha   90.00
_cell.angle_beta   90.00
_cell.angle_gamma   90.00
#
_symmetry.space_group_name_H-M   'P 1'
#
loop_
_entity.id
_entity.type
_entity.pdbx_description
1 polymer ?
#
loop_
_entity_poly.entity_id
_entity_poly.type
_entity_poly.pdbx_seq_one_letter_code
_entity_poly.pdbx_strand_id
1 'polypeptide(L)'
;MKDILVVFSWGVELMLFTLLSALCTMFILALCCSAFKRVRLYCQVRKELRRVLKEPVAFEPPSGETPMLKPSFEENASNAFSLADEEILTMESATALLKSLGGRIEIDEKGDYLATFFLPDREVQFLYNAEKGYPQFDCAIAVVSGIHAAACQTIDPYNSGGLIALELSFDVKGLEIFEEKVSAGRLRHALERALEKAMRDVDLSNMLRSQYRTFPWENEIVVPQLTPYSLRYLAALALLGDVETLHAYHKSFIEGERLGFETSIKEEHLARAMVIAQAVEKAKQPSYDLLQQAAKTYSLEVESYEYFRATDPDLCNRRRFIYENLIEEKRQELRQQGYTVYEKDTVYEVDGKNVRPHILYMKDGEVRYMDVKIGINEKNY
;
A
#
# COMPACT_ATOMS: atom_id res chain seq x y z
N MET A 1 68.14 -15.39 -1.49
CA MET A 1 67.28 -14.18 -1.57
C MET A 1 65.97 -14.42 -2.32
N LYS A 2 65.92 -15.24 -3.38
CA LYS A 2 64.66 -15.56 -4.07
C LYS A 2 63.65 -16.37 -3.24
N ASP A 3 64.12 -17.29 -2.38
CA ASP A 3 63.22 -18.15 -1.61
C ASP A 3 62.53 -17.45 -0.43
N ILE A 4 63.11 -16.37 0.09
CA ILE A 4 62.51 -15.56 1.17
C ILE A 4 61.36 -14.69 0.62
N LEU A 5 61.45 -14.26 -0.65
CA LEU A 5 60.41 -13.43 -1.28
C LEU A 5 59.13 -14.24 -1.58
N VAL A 6 59.25 -15.53 -1.91
CA VAL A 6 58.12 -16.43 -2.19
C VAL A 6 57.34 -16.78 -0.92
N VAL A 7 58.04 -17.00 0.20
CA VAL A 7 57.38 -17.26 1.49
C VAL A 7 56.62 -16.03 2.01
N PHE A 8 57.14 -14.82 1.75
CA PHE A 8 56.44 -13.58 2.11
C PHE A 8 55.21 -13.31 1.22
N SER A 9 55.24 -13.63 -0.08
CA SER A 9 54.07 -13.43 -0.95
C SER A 9 52.92 -14.38 -0.60
N TRP A 10 53.22 -15.65 -0.27
CA TRP A 10 52.22 -16.61 0.18
C TRP A 10 51.60 -16.25 1.54
N GLY A 11 52.38 -15.70 2.47
CA GLY A 11 51.86 -15.25 3.76
C GLY A 11 50.88 -14.07 3.63
N VAL A 12 51.15 -13.13 2.72
CA VAL A 12 50.28 -11.98 2.46
C VAL A 12 49.02 -12.39 1.71
N GLU A 13 49.11 -13.28 0.72
CA GLU A 13 47.95 -13.83 0.00
C GLU A 13 47.03 -14.64 0.93
N LEU A 14 47.60 -15.45 1.82
CA LEU A 14 46.82 -16.22 2.80
C LEU A 14 46.12 -15.30 3.81
N MET A 15 46.79 -14.24 4.29
CA MET A 15 46.19 -13.24 5.17
C MET A 15 45.05 -12.49 4.47
N LEU A 16 45.25 -12.07 3.21
CA LEU A 16 44.22 -11.39 2.43
C LEU A 16 42.99 -12.30 2.20
N PHE A 17 43.22 -13.58 1.89
CA PHE A 17 42.17 -14.57 1.70
C PHE A 17 41.37 -14.81 3.00
N THR A 18 42.06 -14.93 4.14
CA THR A 18 41.37 -15.09 5.44
C THR A 18 40.53 -13.88 5.82
N LEU A 19 41.01 -12.67 5.52
CA LEU A 19 40.31 -11.42 5.82
C LEU A 19 39.09 -11.22 4.91
N LEU A 20 39.22 -11.56 3.62
CA LEU A 20 38.10 -11.55 2.68
C LEU A 20 37.05 -12.61 3.04
N SER A 21 37.47 -13.81 3.45
CA SER A 21 36.59 -14.88 3.93
C SER A 21 35.83 -14.46 5.20
N ALA A 22 36.49 -13.78 6.14
CA ALA A 22 35.86 -13.23 7.34
C ALA A 22 34.82 -12.14 7.01
N LEU A 23 35.11 -11.26 6.05
CA LEU A 23 34.15 -10.24 5.58
C LEU A 23 32.94 -10.87 4.88
N CYS A 24 33.16 -11.83 3.99
CA CYS A 24 32.08 -12.56 3.33
C CYS A 24 31.19 -13.30 4.33
N THR A 25 31.77 -13.98 5.32
CA THR A 25 31.01 -14.68 6.36
C THR A 25 30.21 -13.72 7.25
N MET A 26 30.78 -12.58 7.64
CA MET A 26 30.04 -11.54 8.37
C MET A 26 28.89 -10.96 7.55
N PHE A 27 29.08 -10.73 6.25
CA PHE A 27 28.04 -10.23 5.36
C PHE A 27 26.91 -11.26 5.16
N ILE A 28 27.26 -12.53 4.97
CA ILE A 28 26.28 -13.63 4.90
C ILE A 28 25.51 -13.73 6.22
N LEU A 29 26.18 -13.64 7.38
CA LEU A 29 25.54 -13.62 8.70
C LEU A 29 24.60 -12.42 8.88
N ALA A 30 24.96 -11.23 8.37
CA ALA A 30 24.12 -10.04 8.42
C ALA A 30 22.88 -10.19 7.53
N LEU A 31 23.02 -10.73 6.32
CA LEU A 31 21.91 -11.05 5.42
C LEU A 31 20.99 -12.12 6.00
N CYS A 32 21.55 -13.18 6.58
CA CYS A 32 20.80 -14.21 7.29
C CYS A 32 20.05 -13.62 8.50
N CYS A 33 20.68 -12.74 9.29
CA CYS A 33 20.03 -12.06 10.40
C CYS A 33 18.91 -11.12 9.94
N SER A 34 19.08 -10.41 8.82
CA SER A 34 18.07 -9.51 8.24
C SER A 34 16.87 -10.30 7.70
N ALA A 35 17.12 -11.35 6.93
CA ALA A 35 16.08 -12.27 6.45
C ALA A 35 15.37 -12.95 7.63
N PHE A 36 16.09 -13.36 8.67
CA PHE A 36 15.52 -13.95 9.87
C PHE A 36 14.68 -12.94 10.66
N LYS A 37 15.08 -11.66 10.74
CA LYS A 37 14.25 -10.59 11.32
C LYS A 37 12.95 -10.40 10.54
N ARG A 38 13.00 -10.38 9.20
CA ARG A 38 11.81 -10.24 8.33
C ARG A 38 10.90 -11.47 8.42
N VAL A 39 11.47 -12.68 8.40
CA VAL A 39 10.73 -13.93 8.60
C VAL A 39 10.14 -13.99 10.01
N ARG A 40 10.86 -13.55 11.03
CA ARG A 40 10.36 -13.43 12.41
C ARG A 40 9.21 -12.43 12.50
N LEU A 41 9.29 -11.29 11.81
CA LEU A 41 8.21 -10.29 11.74
C LEU A 41 6.98 -10.87 11.05
N TYR A 42 7.15 -11.48 9.88
CA TYR A 42 6.09 -12.17 9.13
C TYR A 42 5.48 -13.33 9.93
N CYS A 43 6.30 -14.12 10.62
CA CYS A 43 5.85 -15.18 11.50
C CYS A 43 5.17 -14.66 12.77
N GLN A 44 5.61 -13.54 13.36
CA GLN A 44 4.94 -12.92 14.51
C GLN A 44 3.57 -12.36 14.11
N VAL A 45 3.51 -11.58 13.03
CA VAL A 45 2.25 -11.07 12.47
C VAL A 45 1.32 -12.23 12.13
N ARG A 46 1.79 -13.26 11.42
CA ARG A 46 0.97 -14.43 11.05
C ARG A 46 0.66 -15.39 12.22
N LYS A 47 1.46 -15.40 13.28
CA LYS A 47 1.22 -16.22 14.50
C LYS A 47 0.22 -15.54 15.42
N GLU A 48 0.31 -14.22 15.60
CA GLU A 48 -0.72 -13.47 16.33
C GLU A 48 -2.04 -13.46 15.55
N LEU A 49 -2.00 -13.25 14.22
CA LEU A 49 -3.19 -13.38 13.36
C LEU A 49 -3.84 -14.78 13.51
N ARG A 50 -3.04 -15.87 13.53
CA ARG A 50 -3.55 -17.24 13.72
C ARG A 50 -3.97 -17.57 15.13
N ARG A 51 -3.41 -16.93 16.16
CA ARG A 51 -3.78 -17.12 17.57
C ARG A 51 -5.15 -16.51 17.83
N VAL A 52 -5.41 -15.34 17.25
CA VAL A 52 -6.70 -14.65 17.29
C VAL A 52 -7.76 -15.37 16.44
N LEU A 53 -7.38 -15.96 15.30
CA LEU A 53 -8.29 -16.74 14.43
C LEU A 53 -8.69 -18.13 14.97
N LYS A 54 -8.04 -18.65 16.03
CA LYS A 54 -8.22 -20.04 16.49
C LYS A 54 -9.03 -20.22 17.78
N GLU A 55 -9.63 -19.20 18.35
CA GLU A 55 -10.63 -19.41 19.41
C GLU A 55 -11.96 -19.84 18.79
N PRO A 56 -12.37 -21.12 18.93
CA PRO A 56 -13.65 -21.58 18.45
C PRO A 56 -14.64 -21.48 19.61
N VAL A 57 -15.58 -20.55 19.54
CA VAL A 57 -16.79 -20.63 20.38
C VAL A 57 -17.67 -21.73 19.77
N ALA A 58 -17.48 -22.96 20.25
CA ALA A 58 -18.46 -24.03 20.06
C ALA A 58 -19.50 -23.89 21.18
N PHE A 59 -20.77 -23.67 20.80
CA PHE A 59 -21.92 -23.83 21.69
C PHE A 59 -22.92 -24.76 21.02
N GLU A 60 -23.03 -25.98 21.53
CA GLU A 60 -24.22 -26.82 21.37
C GLU A 60 -25.33 -26.33 22.33
N PRO A 61 -26.61 -26.42 21.96
CA PRO A 61 -27.71 -25.93 22.78
C PRO A 61 -28.30 -27.03 23.68
N PRO A 62 -28.84 -26.68 24.85
CA PRO A 62 -29.97 -27.41 25.40
C PRO A 62 -31.22 -26.54 25.48
N SER A 63 -32.30 -27.13 24.99
CA SER A 63 -33.68 -26.68 25.02
C SER A 63 -34.24 -26.45 26.42
N GLY A 64 -35.21 -25.54 26.55
CA GLY A 64 -36.22 -25.63 27.61
C GLY A 64 -36.85 -24.30 28.04
N GLU A 65 -37.89 -23.89 27.33
CA GLU A 65 -39.11 -23.20 27.78
C GLU A 65 -39.06 -21.78 28.41
N THR A 66 -39.82 -20.88 27.77
CA THR A 66 -40.32 -19.55 28.18
C THR A 66 -41.31 -19.63 29.37
N PRO A 67 -41.71 -18.53 30.08
CA PRO A 67 -41.97 -17.18 29.52
C PRO A 67 -41.70 -15.91 30.40
N MET A 68 -41.63 -14.77 29.70
CA MET A 68 -41.95 -13.38 30.09
C MET A 68 -41.29 -12.72 31.32
N LEU A 69 -40.45 -11.70 31.06
CA LEU A 69 -40.58 -10.31 31.57
C LEU A 69 -39.49 -9.43 30.90
N LYS A 70 -39.85 -8.26 30.35
CA LYS A 70 -38.90 -7.13 30.18
C LYS A 70 -38.60 -6.59 31.59
N PRO A 71 -37.37 -6.16 31.94
CA PRO A 71 -36.87 -4.86 31.46
C PRO A 71 -35.33 -4.74 31.27
N SER A 72 -34.93 -3.64 30.62
CA SER A 72 -33.65 -2.90 30.74
C SER A 72 -32.36 -3.72 30.89
N PHE A 73 -31.56 -3.79 29.81
CA PHE A 73 -30.14 -4.12 29.93
C PHE A 73 -29.32 -2.84 30.00
N GLU A 74 -28.95 -2.51 31.24
CA GLU A 74 -27.79 -1.71 31.56
C GLU A 74 -26.52 -2.39 31.04
N GLU A 75 -25.63 -1.54 30.57
CA GLU A 75 -24.21 -1.74 30.40
C GLU A 75 -23.60 -2.26 31.72
N ASN A 76 -22.91 -3.40 31.68
CA ASN A 76 -21.86 -3.71 32.65
C ASN A 76 -20.81 -4.61 31.98
N ALA A 77 -19.65 -4.00 31.79
CA ALA A 77 -18.48 -4.57 31.17
C ALA A 77 -17.75 -5.57 32.07
N SER A 78 -16.89 -6.34 31.40
CA SER A 78 -15.60 -6.87 31.87
C SER A 78 -15.61 -8.12 32.76
N ASN A 79 -14.89 -9.14 32.29
CA ASN A 79 -13.67 -9.57 32.96
C ASN A 79 -12.87 -10.55 32.09
N ALA A 80 -11.93 -10.00 31.31
CA ALA A 80 -10.65 -10.61 30.90
C ALA A 80 -9.84 -9.76 29.88
N PHE A 81 -10.21 -8.50 29.61
CA PHE A 81 -9.36 -7.60 28.83
C PHE A 81 -8.41 -6.84 29.78
N SER A 82 -7.11 -6.95 29.51
CA SER A 82 -6.05 -6.33 30.30
C SER A 82 -6.22 -4.81 30.37
N LEU A 83 -6.22 -4.27 31.59
CA LEU A 83 -6.28 -2.84 31.99
C LEU A 83 -5.14 -1.94 31.42
N ALA A 84 -4.37 -2.41 30.45
CA ALA A 84 -3.25 -1.66 29.85
C ALA A 84 -3.62 -0.92 28.55
N ASP A 85 -4.79 -1.20 27.94
CA ASP A 85 -5.20 -0.62 26.64
C ASP A 85 -6.14 0.61 26.76
N GLU A 86 -6.37 1.14 27.98
CA GLU A 86 -7.22 2.33 28.24
C GLU A 86 -6.47 3.67 28.19
N GLU A 87 -5.16 3.67 27.95
CA GLU A 87 -4.40 4.92 27.84
C GLU A 87 -4.91 5.74 26.64
N ILE A 88 -5.39 6.95 26.94
CA ILE A 88 -5.77 7.94 25.94
C ILE A 88 -4.50 8.35 25.20
N LEU A 89 -4.48 8.14 23.89
CA LEU A 89 -3.29 8.41 23.09
C LEU A 89 -3.03 9.91 22.99
N THR A 90 -1.80 10.29 23.37
CA THR A 90 -1.14 11.50 22.90
C THR A 90 -0.58 11.29 21.49
N MET A 91 -0.19 12.36 20.79
CA MET A 91 0.49 12.21 19.48
C MET A 91 1.79 11.43 19.57
N GLU A 92 2.55 11.61 20.66
CA GLU A 92 3.81 10.90 20.88
C GLU A 92 3.58 9.40 21.07
N SER A 93 2.61 9.03 21.92
CA SER A 93 2.25 7.63 22.16
C SER A 93 1.59 6.98 20.95
N ALA A 94 0.76 7.71 20.19
CA ALA A 94 0.22 7.25 18.92
C ALA A 94 1.33 7.00 17.89
N THR A 95 2.29 7.91 17.78
CA THR A 95 3.46 7.75 16.89
C THR A 95 4.31 6.55 17.30
N ALA A 96 4.55 6.37 18.59
CA ALA A 96 5.26 5.21 19.12
C ALA A 96 4.49 3.91 18.81
N LEU A 97 3.17 3.91 18.98
CA LEU A 97 2.30 2.78 18.66
C LEU A 97 2.37 2.44 17.16
N LEU A 98 2.14 3.40 16.26
CA LEU A 98 2.20 3.19 14.81
C LEU A 98 3.56 2.66 14.37
N LYS A 99 4.65 3.19 14.94
CA LYS A 99 6.01 2.68 14.71
C LYS A 99 6.18 1.24 15.20
N SER A 100 5.64 0.91 16.37
CA SER A 100 5.68 -0.45 16.92
C SER A 100 4.88 -1.46 16.08
N LEU A 101 3.82 -0.99 15.42
CA LEU A 101 3.00 -1.75 14.47
C LEU A 101 3.66 -1.89 13.09
N GLY A 102 4.86 -1.34 12.89
CA GLY A 102 5.62 -1.46 11.66
C GLY A 102 5.47 -0.28 10.70
N GLY A 103 4.81 0.80 11.11
CA GLY A 103 4.72 2.03 10.34
C GLY A 103 6.07 2.75 10.27
N ARG A 104 6.46 3.18 9.06
CA ARG A 104 7.53 4.17 8.89
C ARG A 104 6.93 5.55 9.11
N ILE A 105 7.47 6.28 10.08
CA ILE A 105 6.97 7.60 10.47
C ILE A 105 7.80 8.68 9.80
N GLU A 106 7.12 9.62 9.16
CA GLU A 106 7.67 10.85 8.61
C GLU A 106 6.87 12.02 9.19
N ILE A 107 7.54 13.12 9.50
CA ILE A 107 6.92 14.34 10.01
C ILE A 107 7.21 15.40 8.96
N ASP A 108 6.17 16.03 8.44
CA ASP A 108 6.33 17.08 7.44
C ASP A 108 6.71 18.42 8.07
N GLU A 109 7.06 19.40 7.23
CA GLU A 109 7.43 20.75 7.68
C GLU A 109 6.27 21.52 8.33
N LYS A 110 5.03 21.08 8.13
CA LYS A 110 3.80 21.68 8.68
C LYS A 110 3.38 21.03 10.00
N GLY A 111 4.11 20.03 10.48
CA GLY A 111 3.81 19.28 11.70
C GLY A 111 2.72 18.22 11.53
N ASP A 112 2.25 17.94 10.31
CA ASP A 112 1.41 16.78 10.03
C ASP A 112 2.30 15.51 10.10
N TYR A 113 1.75 14.44 10.69
CA TYR A 113 2.43 13.16 10.82
C TYR A 113 1.92 12.18 9.77
N LEU A 114 2.86 11.43 9.18
CA LEU A 114 2.59 10.41 8.20
C LEU A 114 3.12 9.06 8.67
N ALA A 115 2.25 8.06 8.72
CA ALA A 115 2.66 6.67 8.90
C ALA A 115 2.48 5.91 7.59
N THR A 116 3.56 5.33 7.08
CA THR A 116 3.53 4.48 5.87
C THR A 116 3.67 3.02 6.25
N PHE A 117 2.70 2.21 5.85
CA PHE A 117 2.71 0.75 5.99
C PHE A 117 2.99 0.09 4.64
N PHE A 118 4.03 -0.74 4.61
CA PHE A 118 4.50 -1.40 3.40
C PHE A 118 3.86 -2.78 3.26
N LEU A 119 2.91 -2.87 2.34
CA LEU A 119 2.31 -4.13 1.91
C LEU A 119 3.14 -4.74 0.75
N PRO A 120 2.87 -5.99 0.34
CA PRO A 120 3.68 -6.68 -0.67
C PRO A 120 3.77 -5.95 -2.02
N ASP A 121 2.67 -5.33 -2.45
CA ASP A 121 2.52 -4.69 -3.77
C ASP A 121 2.16 -3.20 -3.69
N ARG A 122 1.99 -2.64 -2.49
CA ARG A 122 1.48 -1.28 -2.29
C ARG A 122 1.95 -0.70 -0.97
N GLU A 123 1.74 0.60 -0.83
CA GLU A 123 2.00 1.38 0.36
C GLU A 123 0.69 2.01 0.84
N VAL A 124 0.40 1.87 2.13
CA VAL A 124 -0.74 2.52 2.78
C VAL A 124 -0.20 3.67 3.61
N GLN A 125 -0.47 4.89 3.16
CA GLN A 125 -0.08 6.12 3.82
C GLN A 125 -1.24 6.62 4.67
N PHE A 126 -1.01 6.79 5.96
CA PHE A 126 -1.99 7.28 6.93
C PHE A 126 -1.52 8.62 7.50
N LEU A 127 -2.28 9.66 7.22
CA LEU A 127 -2.06 11.01 7.74
C LEU A 127 -2.75 11.14 9.10
N TYR A 128 -2.09 11.77 10.07
CA TYR A 128 -2.64 12.10 11.39
C TYR A 128 -1.99 13.39 11.97
N ASN A 129 -2.74 14.19 12.73
CA ASN A 129 -2.21 15.43 13.34
C ASN A 129 -3.04 15.84 14.57
N ALA A 130 -2.37 16.42 15.57
CA ALA A 130 -2.96 17.11 16.72
C ALA A 130 -3.84 18.32 16.36
N GLU A 131 -3.51 19.07 15.31
CA GLU A 131 -4.00 20.46 15.17
C GLU A 131 -5.24 20.64 14.28
N LYS A 132 -5.78 19.59 13.67
CA LYS A 132 -6.89 19.71 12.69
C LYS A 132 -8.20 19.11 13.17
N GLY A 133 -8.73 19.67 14.26
CA GLY A 133 -10.08 19.38 14.71
C GLY A 133 -10.32 17.89 14.98
N TYR A 134 -11.58 17.57 15.23
CA TYR A 134 -11.95 16.26 15.70
C TYR A 134 -12.41 15.37 14.52
N PRO A 135 -11.94 14.11 14.43
CA PRO A 135 -11.03 13.40 15.32
C PRO A 135 -9.55 13.51 14.89
N GLN A 136 -8.67 13.68 15.89
CA GLN A 136 -7.21 13.85 15.81
C GLN A 136 -6.46 12.80 14.96
N PHE A 137 -7.02 11.59 14.83
CA PHE A 137 -6.40 10.44 14.17
C PHE A 137 -7.13 10.01 12.91
N ASP A 138 -8.01 10.85 12.34
CA ASP A 138 -8.81 10.52 11.16
C ASP A 138 -8.62 11.59 10.07
N CYS A 139 -7.38 11.75 9.60
CA CYS A 139 -7.02 12.85 8.71
C CYS A 139 -7.05 12.49 7.22
N ALA A 140 -6.52 11.33 6.81
CA ALA A 140 -6.64 10.78 5.44
C ALA A 140 -5.90 9.43 5.33
N ILE A 141 -6.31 8.58 4.38
CA ILE A 141 -5.55 7.41 3.93
C ILE A 141 -5.37 7.44 2.42
N ALA A 142 -4.13 7.27 1.96
CA ALA A 142 -3.83 6.98 0.56
C ALA A 142 -3.30 5.55 0.43
N VAL A 143 -3.76 4.84 -0.60
CA VAL A 143 -3.19 3.56 -1.02
C VAL A 143 -2.55 3.78 -2.37
N VAL A 144 -1.23 3.61 -2.42
CA VAL A 144 -0.39 3.89 -3.58
C VAL A 144 0.50 2.70 -3.87
N SER A 145 1.04 2.61 -5.08
CA SER A 145 1.82 1.44 -5.49
C SER A 145 2.89 1.84 -6.48
N GLY A 146 4.14 1.79 -6.03
CA GLY A 146 5.33 1.87 -6.88
C GLY A 146 5.65 0.61 -7.69
N ILE A 147 4.90 -0.49 -7.53
CA ILE A 147 5.29 -1.78 -8.10
C ILE A 147 5.28 -1.79 -9.64
N HIS A 148 4.44 -0.95 -10.25
CA HIS A 148 4.39 -0.78 -11.70
C HIS A 148 5.65 -0.09 -12.24
N ALA A 149 6.12 0.94 -11.55
CA ALA A 149 7.40 1.58 -11.82
C ALA A 149 8.57 0.60 -11.67
N ALA A 150 8.59 -0.16 -10.57
CA ALA A 150 9.57 -1.20 -10.33
C ALA A 150 9.58 -2.28 -11.44
N ALA A 151 8.41 -2.69 -11.93
CA ALA A 151 8.31 -3.65 -13.02
C ALA A 151 8.86 -3.06 -14.33
N CYS A 152 8.58 -1.80 -14.65
CA CYS A 152 9.18 -1.11 -15.80
C CYS A 152 10.71 -1.12 -15.73
N GLN A 153 11.30 -0.76 -14.58
CA GLN A 153 12.76 -0.80 -14.38
C GLN A 153 13.33 -2.21 -14.52
N THR A 154 12.58 -3.22 -14.06
CA THR A 154 13.04 -4.62 -14.15
C THR A 154 13.04 -5.11 -15.59
N ILE A 155 12.09 -4.65 -16.40
CA ILE A 155 12.00 -4.98 -17.82
C ILE A 155 13.07 -4.22 -18.63
N ASP A 156 13.23 -2.92 -18.36
CA ASP A 156 14.26 -2.09 -18.99
C ASP A 156 15.07 -1.33 -17.92
N PRO A 157 16.24 -1.86 -17.51
CA PRO A 157 17.13 -1.23 -16.55
C PRO A 157 17.74 0.09 -17.03
N TYR A 158 17.72 0.35 -18.33
CA TYR A 158 18.30 1.55 -18.93
C TYR A 158 17.25 2.63 -19.19
N ASN A 159 15.99 2.38 -18.83
CA ASN A 159 14.93 3.37 -18.94
C ASN A 159 15.27 4.59 -18.08
N SER A 160 15.52 5.72 -18.74
CA SER A 160 15.76 7.01 -18.10
C SER A 160 14.49 7.86 -17.97
N GLY A 161 13.34 7.34 -18.42
CA GLY A 161 12.07 8.04 -18.33
C GLY A 161 11.56 8.15 -16.91
N GLY A 162 10.76 9.19 -16.63
CA GLY A 162 10.06 9.32 -15.36
C GLY A 162 9.16 8.11 -15.10
N LEU A 163 9.21 7.60 -13.87
CA LEU A 163 8.37 6.52 -13.39
C LEU A 163 7.39 7.08 -12.36
N ILE A 164 6.11 6.73 -12.47
CA ILE A 164 5.05 7.25 -11.61
C ILE A 164 4.51 6.10 -10.75
N ALA A 165 4.41 6.33 -9.44
CA ALA A 165 3.68 5.42 -8.56
C ALA A 165 2.18 5.53 -8.83
N LEU A 166 1.50 4.38 -8.90
CA LEU A 166 0.06 4.34 -9.12
C LEU A 166 -0.67 4.73 -7.84
N GLU A 167 -1.54 5.73 -7.92
CA GLU A 167 -2.52 5.95 -6.87
C GLU A 167 -3.69 4.99 -7.06
N LEU A 168 -3.91 4.11 -6.08
CA LEU A 168 -4.92 3.07 -6.16
C LEU A 168 -6.23 3.49 -5.48
N SER A 169 -6.12 4.22 -4.37
CA SER A 169 -7.26 4.73 -3.61
C SER A 169 -6.84 5.91 -2.76
N PHE A 170 -7.77 6.84 -2.55
CA PHE A 170 -7.64 7.91 -1.56
C PHE A 170 -8.95 8.03 -0.77
N ASP A 171 -8.84 8.01 0.55
CA ASP A 171 -9.94 8.24 1.48
C ASP A 171 -9.62 9.48 2.32
N VAL A 172 -10.42 10.53 2.12
CA VAL A 172 -10.28 11.77 2.89
C VAL A 172 -10.71 11.57 4.35
N LYS A 173 -11.50 10.53 4.64
CA LYS A 173 -11.84 10.08 5.99
C LYS A 173 -10.98 8.86 6.31
N GLY A 174 -9.72 9.12 6.64
CA GLY A 174 -8.72 8.07 6.79
C GLY A 174 -9.15 6.88 7.64
N LEU A 175 -9.64 7.12 8.86
CA LEU A 175 -10.04 6.08 9.82
C LEU A 175 -11.38 6.40 10.49
N GLU A 176 -12.37 5.51 10.43
CA GLU A 176 -13.67 5.70 11.12
C GLU A 176 -13.57 5.62 12.67
N ILE A 177 -13.03 6.67 13.28
CA ILE A 177 -12.89 6.85 14.73
C ILE A 177 -13.70 8.08 15.11
N PHE A 178 -14.76 7.93 15.91
CA PHE A 178 -15.69 9.02 16.22
C PHE A 178 -15.58 9.53 17.68
N GLU A 179 -14.47 9.23 18.36
CA GLU A 179 -14.35 9.29 19.83
C GLU A 179 -13.39 10.38 20.35
N GLU A 180 -13.73 10.93 21.54
CA GLU A 180 -13.06 12.01 22.31
C GLU A 180 -11.55 11.94 22.25
N LYS A 181 -11.22 10.71 22.61
CA LYS A 181 -10.11 10.26 23.38
C LYS A 181 -9.89 8.88 22.82
N VAL A 182 -9.00 8.81 21.86
CA VAL A 182 -8.75 7.59 21.13
C VAL A 182 -7.80 6.73 21.97
N SER A 183 -8.25 5.54 22.35
CA SER A 183 -7.41 4.58 23.04
C SER A 183 -6.45 3.87 22.06
N ALA A 184 -5.39 3.28 22.60
CA ALA A 184 -4.47 2.43 21.83
C ALA A 184 -5.21 1.29 21.10
N GLY A 185 -6.15 0.64 21.80
CA GLY A 185 -6.97 -0.43 21.23
C GLY A 185 -7.84 0.06 20.07
N ARG A 186 -8.45 1.25 20.19
CA ARG A 186 -9.32 1.82 19.15
C ARG A 186 -8.53 2.17 17.88
N LEU A 187 -7.37 2.84 18.02
CA LEU A 187 -6.53 3.17 16.88
C LEU A 187 -6.01 1.92 16.18
N ARG A 188 -5.56 0.92 16.95
CA ARG A 188 -5.10 -0.37 16.41
C ARG A 188 -6.19 -1.04 15.59
N HIS A 189 -7.40 -1.14 16.14
CA HIS A 189 -8.52 -1.78 15.45
C HIS A 189 -8.95 -1.04 14.19
N ALA A 190 -8.99 0.30 14.22
CA ALA A 190 -9.32 1.11 13.05
C ALA A 190 -8.27 0.95 11.93
N LEU A 191 -6.99 0.99 12.30
CA LEU A 191 -5.88 0.78 11.37
C LEU A 191 -5.92 -0.63 10.77
N GLU A 192 -6.15 -1.67 11.57
CA GLU A 192 -6.27 -3.05 11.09
C GLU A 192 -7.36 -3.19 10.02
N ARG A 193 -8.56 -2.62 10.27
CA ARG A 193 -9.64 -2.61 9.29
C ARG A 193 -9.27 -1.85 8.02
N ALA A 194 -8.57 -0.72 8.14
CA ALA A 194 -8.13 0.07 6.99
C ALA A 194 -7.09 -0.68 6.14
N LEU A 195 -6.13 -1.34 6.78
CA LEU A 195 -5.15 -2.18 6.08
C LEU A 195 -5.82 -3.39 5.41
N GLU A 196 -6.79 -4.02 6.08
CA GLU A 196 -7.58 -5.10 5.50
C GLU A 196 -8.37 -4.65 4.27
N LYS A 197 -9.06 -3.50 4.36
CA LYS A 197 -9.76 -2.86 3.24
C LYS A 197 -8.79 -2.55 2.09
N ALA A 198 -7.62 -1.99 2.41
CA ALA A 198 -6.58 -1.69 1.42
C ALA A 198 -6.04 -2.94 0.72
N MET A 199 -6.06 -4.11 1.37
CA MET A 199 -5.66 -5.38 0.76
C MET A 199 -6.79 -6.06 -0.03
N ARG A 200 -8.02 -6.00 0.46
CA ARG A 200 -9.16 -6.74 -0.12
C ARG A 200 -9.88 -5.96 -1.22
N ASP A 201 -10.10 -4.67 -1.00
CA ASP A 201 -11.06 -3.90 -1.79
C ASP A 201 -10.38 -3.01 -2.84
N VAL A 202 -9.13 -2.62 -2.60
CA VAL A 202 -8.35 -1.82 -3.56
C VAL A 202 -7.71 -2.77 -4.57
N ASP A 203 -8.20 -2.79 -5.81
CA ASP A 203 -7.74 -3.75 -6.80
C ASP A 203 -6.71 -3.15 -7.77
N LEU A 204 -5.43 -3.47 -7.53
CA LEU A 204 -4.32 -3.13 -8.43
C LEU A 204 -4.56 -3.68 -9.85
N SER A 205 -5.14 -4.87 -9.98
CA SER A 205 -5.37 -5.51 -11.28
C SER A 205 -6.39 -4.74 -12.10
N ASN A 206 -7.48 -4.29 -11.47
CA ASN A 206 -8.48 -3.45 -12.15
C ASN A 206 -7.88 -2.10 -12.54
N MET A 207 -7.05 -1.50 -11.68
CA MET A 207 -6.35 -0.26 -12.02
C MET A 207 -5.46 -0.45 -13.25
N LEU A 208 -4.60 -1.49 -13.26
CA LEU A 208 -3.72 -1.80 -14.38
C LEU A 208 -4.51 -2.08 -15.68
N ARG A 209 -5.59 -2.87 -15.61
CA ARG A 209 -6.43 -3.16 -16.78
C ARG A 209 -7.14 -1.91 -17.32
N SER A 210 -7.55 -1.00 -16.43
CA SER A 210 -8.23 0.23 -16.83
C SER A 210 -7.27 1.21 -17.51
N GLN A 211 -6.07 1.37 -16.96
CA GLN A 211 -5.06 2.31 -17.46
C GLN A 211 -4.37 1.81 -18.73
N TYR A 212 -4.10 0.50 -18.80
CA TYR A 212 -3.35 -0.12 -19.88
C TYR A 212 -4.24 -0.96 -20.81
N ARG A 213 -5.48 -0.50 -21.03
CA ARG A 213 -6.45 -1.16 -21.93
C ARG A 213 -6.10 -0.99 -23.41
N THR A 214 -5.56 0.16 -23.77
CA THR A 214 -5.25 0.52 -25.16
C THR A 214 -3.99 -0.22 -25.61
N PHE A 215 -4.00 -0.77 -26.82
CA PHE A 215 -2.79 -1.40 -27.33
C PHE A 215 -1.70 -0.36 -27.60
N PRO A 216 -0.41 -0.71 -27.46
CA PRO A 216 0.69 0.24 -27.64
C PRO A 216 0.67 0.97 -29.00
N TRP A 217 0.27 0.29 -30.07
CA TRP A 217 0.18 0.84 -31.42
C TRP A 217 -1.09 1.66 -31.70
N GLU A 218 -2.05 1.65 -30.78
CA GLU A 218 -3.27 2.48 -30.82
C GLU A 218 -3.17 3.69 -29.90
N ASN A 219 -2.15 3.74 -29.04
CA ASN A 219 -1.96 4.85 -28.11
C ASN A 219 -1.23 6.01 -28.79
N GLU A 220 -1.98 7.04 -29.18
CA GLU A 220 -1.46 8.26 -29.81
C GLU A 220 -0.82 9.23 -28.80
N ILE A 221 -0.96 8.99 -27.50
CA ILE A 221 -0.49 9.90 -26.45
C ILE A 221 0.99 9.64 -26.16
N VAL A 222 1.84 10.59 -26.54
CA VAL A 222 3.27 10.60 -26.22
C VAL A 222 3.55 11.67 -25.17
N VAL A 223 4.03 11.24 -23.99
CA VAL A 223 4.50 12.14 -22.93
C VAL A 223 6.02 11.97 -22.80
N PRO A 224 6.84 12.87 -23.36
CA PRO A 224 8.29 12.67 -23.48
C PRO A 224 9.04 12.53 -22.15
N GLN A 225 8.49 13.09 -21.06
CA GLN A 225 9.12 13.01 -19.74
C GLN A 225 8.87 11.66 -19.04
N LEU A 226 7.94 10.86 -19.54
CA LEU A 226 7.53 9.61 -18.92
C LEU A 226 8.09 8.41 -19.67
N THR A 227 8.21 7.32 -18.91
CA THR A 227 8.49 6.00 -19.45
C THR A 227 7.54 5.68 -20.62
N PRO A 228 8.05 5.14 -21.75
CA PRO A 228 7.24 4.88 -22.92
C PRO A 228 6.00 4.04 -22.58
N TYR A 229 4.87 4.37 -23.21
CA TYR A 229 3.61 3.67 -22.95
C TYR A 229 3.73 2.17 -23.21
N SER A 230 4.46 1.79 -24.27
CA SER A 230 4.73 0.40 -24.61
C SER A 230 5.40 -0.37 -23.47
N LEU A 231 6.38 0.23 -22.78
CA LEU A 231 7.06 -0.39 -21.64
C LEU A 231 6.13 -0.48 -20.43
N ARG A 232 5.37 0.58 -20.15
CA ARG A 232 4.35 0.59 -19.07
C ARG A 232 3.26 -0.46 -19.30
N TYR A 233 2.84 -0.65 -20.54
CA TYR A 233 1.89 -1.67 -20.94
C TYR A 233 2.44 -3.09 -20.71
N LEU A 234 3.70 -3.36 -21.12
CA LEU A 234 4.34 -4.65 -20.84
C LEU A 234 4.48 -4.92 -19.33
N ALA A 235 4.83 -3.89 -18.55
CA ALA A 235 4.89 -4.00 -17.09
C ALA A 235 3.52 -4.29 -16.46
N ALA A 236 2.45 -3.70 -16.99
CA ALA A 236 1.09 -3.99 -16.55
C ALA A 236 0.70 -5.44 -16.81
N LEU A 237 0.94 -5.96 -18.04
CA LEU A 237 0.69 -7.37 -18.35
C LEU A 237 1.50 -8.32 -17.46
N ALA A 238 2.76 -7.97 -17.21
CA ALA A 238 3.64 -8.75 -16.34
C ALA A 238 3.11 -8.82 -14.90
N LEU A 239 2.64 -7.69 -14.35
CA LEU A 239 2.06 -7.64 -13.01
C LEU A 239 0.66 -8.25 -12.91
N LEU A 240 -0.05 -8.35 -14.03
CA LEU A 240 -1.32 -9.09 -14.14
C LEU A 240 -1.10 -10.60 -14.26
N GLY A 241 0.13 -11.05 -14.49
CA GLY A 241 0.44 -12.45 -14.77
C GLY A 241 -0.09 -12.93 -16.12
N ASP A 242 -0.24 -12.04 -17.11
CA ASP A 242 -0.76 -12.37 -18.43
C ASP A 242 0.33 -13.01 -19.31
N VAL A 243 0.64 -14.26 -19.00
CA VAL A 243 1.67 -15.05 -19.68
C VAL A 243 1.28 -15.34 -21.12
N GLU A 244 0.00 -15.58 -21.40
CA GLU A 244 -0.48 -15.93 -22.74
C GLU A 244 -0.25 -14.79 -23.73
N THR A 245 -0.69 -13.57 -23.37
CA THR A 245 -0.51 -12.38 -24.21
C THR A 245 0.97 -12.06 -24.43
N LEU A 246 1.76 -12.08 -23.35
CA LEU A 246 3.21 -11.82 -23.43
C LEU A 246 3.94 -12.88 -24.27
N HIS A 247 3.54 -14.15 -24.17
CA HIS A 247 4.10 -15.22 -24.98
C HIS A 247 3.77 -15.03 -26.47
N ALA A 248 2.54 -14.64 -26.80
CA ALA A 248 2.14 -14.34 -28.17
C ALA A 248 2.97 -13.20 -28.77
N TYR A 249 3.18 -12.10 -28.02
CA TYR A 249 4.04 -11.00 -28.45
C TYR A 249 5.50 -11.41 -28.63
N HIS A 250 6.05 -12.17 -27.67
CA HIS A 250 7.42 -12.65 -27.76
C HIS A 250 7.63 -13.53 -29.00
N LYS A 251 6.69 -14.43 -29.31
CA LYS A 251 6.73 -15.26 -30.52
C LYS A 251 6.70 -14.41 -31.79
N SER A 252 5.81 -13.41 -31.86
CA SER A 252 5.72 -12.48 -32.98
C SER A 252 7.04 -11.75 -33.22
N PHE A 253 7.71 -11.31 -32.14
CA PHE A 253 9.02 -10.63 -32.24
C PHE A 253 10.11 -11.55 -32.79
N ILE A 254 10.14 -12.82 -32.40
CA ILE A 254 11.07 -13.84 -32.95
C ILE A 254 10.83 -14.04 -34.45
N GLU A 255 9.57 -13.98 -34.90
CA GLU A 255 9.18 -14.08 -36.30
C GLU A 255 9.42 -12.78 -37.10
N GLY A 256 9.90 -11.72 -36.44
CA GLY A 256 10.22 -10.42 -37.06
C GLY A 256 9.03 -9.46 -37.15
N GLU A 257 7.85 -9.85 -36.68
CA GLU A 257 6.65 -9.02 -36.65
C GLU A 257 6.52 -8.30 -35.31
N ARG A 258 6.71 -6.98 -35.33
CA ARG A 258 6.70 -6.14 -34.12
C ARG A 258 5.31 -5.68 -33.69
N LEU A 259 4.25 -6.05 -34.39
CA LEU A 259 2.85 -5.70 -34.07
C LEU A 259 2.61 -4.19 -33.86
N GLY A 260 3.44 -3.32 -34.43
CA GLY A 260 3.34 -1.87 -34.23
C GLY A 260 3.95 -1.35 -32.92
N PHE A 261 4.61 -2.19 -32.12
CA PHE A 261 5.44 -1.72 -31.00
C PHE A 261 6.55 -0.79 -31.50
N GLU A 262 6.76 0.30 -30.76
CA GLU A 262 7.86 1.24 -30.95
C GLU A 262 9.23 0.56 -31.00
N THR A 263 10.20 1.20 -31.64
CA THR A 263 11.55 0.64 -31.87
C THR A 263 12.37 0.45 -30.60
N SER A 264 12.07 1.19 -29.53
CA SER A 264 12.66 1.06 -28.20
C SER A 264 12.35 -0.27 -27.53
N ILE A 265 11.20 -0.90 -27.82
CA ILE A 265 10.88 -2.22 -27.26
C ILE A 265 11.66 -3.30 -27.99
N LYS A 266 12.33 -4.18 -27.26
CA LYS A 266 13.12 -5.27 -27.85
C LYS A 266 12.61 -6.61 -27.36
N GLU A 267 13.01 -7.69 -28.04
CA GLU A 267 12.72 -9.06 -27.63
C GLU A 267 13.13 -9.31 -26.17
N GLU A 268 14.27 -8.75 -25.73
CA GLU A 268 14.73 -8.85 -24.33
C GLU A 268 13.73 -8.28 -23.32
N HIS A 269 12.98 -7.23 -23.67
CA HIS A 269 11.96 -6.64 -22.79
C HIS A 269 10.78 -7.60 -22.62
N LEU A 270 10.34 -8.23 -23.71
CA LEU A 270 9.29 -9.25 -23.67
C LEU A 270 9.71 -10.48 -22.87
N ALA A 271 10.95 -10.95 -23.05
CA ALA A 271 11.49 -12.07 -22.28
C ALA A 271 11.48 -11.78 -20.77
N ARG A 272 11.95 -10.59 -20.35
CA ARG A 272 11.93 -10.18 -18.94
C ARG A 272 10.50 -10.03 -18.40
N ALA A 273 9.59 -9.42 -19.18
CA ALA A 273 8.19 -9.29 -18.82
C ALA A 273 7.52 -10.66 -18.63
N MET A 274 7.81 -11.65 -19.49
CA MET A 274 7.30 -13.02 -19.37
C MET A 274 7.77 -13.70 -18.07
N VAL A 275 9.03 -13.55 -17.67
CA VAL A 275 9.52 -14.16 -16.43
C VAL A 275 8.83 -13.57 -15.21
N ILE A 276 8.61 -12.25 -15.20
CA ILE A 276 7.82 -11.60 -14.16
C ILE A 276 6.39 -12.16 -14.17
N ALA A 277 5.74 -12.22 -15.34
CA ALA A 277 4.38 -12.72 -15.48
C ALA A 277 4.22 -14.15 -14.96
N GLN A 278 5.13 -15.05 -15.31
CA GLN A 278 5.13 -16.44 -14.84
C GLN A 278 5.30 -16.52 -13.33
N ALA A 279 6.20 -15.72 -12.76
CA ALA A 279 6.39 -15.66 -11.33
C ALA A 279 5.13 -15.13 -10.62
N VAL A 280 4.50 -14.08 -11.14
CA VAL A 280 3.25 -13.52 -10.61
C VAL A 280 2.11 -14.53 -10.73
N GLU A 281 1.95 -15.17 -11.88
CA GLU A 281 0.90 -16.18 -12.10
C GLU A 281 1.04 -17.36 -11.13
N LYS A 282 2.27 -17.78 -10.83
CA LYS A 282 2.56 -18.83 -9.85
C LYS A 282 2.27 -18.38 -8.42
N ALA A 283 2.64 -17.14 -8.07
CA ALA A 283 2.45 -16.58 -6.74
C ALA A 283 1.01 -16.10 -6.47
N LYS A 284 0.22 -15.89 -7.53
CA LYS A 284 -1.13 -15.28 -7.53
C LYS A 284 -1.19 -13.85 -7.00
N GLN A 285 -0.06 -13.23 -6.70
CA GLN A 285 0.03 -11.84 -6.26
C GLN A 285 1.41 -11.27 -6.65
N PRO A 286 1.47 -10.06 -7.23
CA PRO A 286 2.74 -9.39 -7.44
C PRO A 286 3.35 -8.93 -6.10
N SER A 287 4.67 -8.82 -6.03
CA SER A 287 5.35 -8.18 -4.90
C SER A 287 6.72 -7.66 -5.29
N TYR A 288 7.25 -6.67 -4.56
CA TYR A 288 8.62 -6.20 -4.78
C TYR A 288 9.67 -7.29 -4.59
N ASP A 289 9.47 -8.20 -3.63
CA ASP A 289 10.35 -9.35 -3.41
C ASP A 289 10.36 -10.29 -4.63
N LEU A 290 9.21 -10.49 -5.26
CA LEU A 290 9.09 -11.27 -6.48
C LEU A 290 9.80 -10.60 -7.65
N LEU A 291 9.65 -9.29 -7.83
CA LEU A 291 10.39 -8.54 -8.86
C LEU A 291 11.91 -8.65 -8.64
N GLN A 292 12.36 -8.58 -7.39
CA GLN A 292 13.77 -8.75 -7.07
C GLN A 292 14.29 -10.16 -7.39
N GLN A 293 13.48 -11.20 -7.20
CA GLN A 293 13.84 -12.55 -7.61
C GLN A 293 13.85 -12.71 -9.13
N ALA A 294 12.88 -12.11 -9.84
CA ALA A 294 12.83 -12.12 -11.29
C ALA A 294 14.07 -11.42 -11.90
N ALA A 295 14.45 -10.26 -11.37
CA ALA A 295 15.63 -9.51 -11.80
C ALA A 295 16.94 -10.32 -11.69
N LYS A 296 17.10 -11.09 -10.60
CA LYS A 296 18.25 -11.97 -10.40
C LYS A 296 18.40 -13.05 -11.48
N THR A 297 17.28 -13.48 -12.07
CA THR A 297 17.30 -14.47 -13.17
C THR A 297 18.06 -13.93 -14.41
N TYR A 298 18.11 -12.61 -14.56
CA TYR A 298 18.79 -11.93 -15.66
C TYR A 298 20.10 -11.25 -15.24
N SER A 299 20.62 -11.55 -14.05
CA SER A 299 21.81 -10.90 -13.49
C SER A 299 21.70 -9.37 -13.47
N LEU A 300 20.48 -8.85 -13.29
CA LEU A 300 20.25 -7.41 -13.17
C LEU A 300 20.60 -6.97 -11.75
N GLU A 301 21.56 -6.07 -11.63
CA GLU A 301 21.85 -5.39 -10.37
C GLU A 301 20.78 -4.31 -10.14
N VAL A 302 19.87 -4.59 -9.21
CA VAL A 302 18.94 -3.59 -8.68
C VAL A 302 19.38 -3.29 -7.25
N GLU A 303 19.95 -2.10 -7.03
CA GLU A 303 20.47 -1.68 -5.72
C GLU A 303 19.40 -1.83 -4.62
N SER A 304 18.18 -1.36 -4.89
CA SER A 304 17.02 -1.60 -4.04
C SER A 304 15.72 -1.24 -4.73
N TYR A 305 14.69 -2.06 -4.53
CA TYR A 305 13.32 -1.71 -4.94
C TYR A 305 12.63 -0.74 -3.97
N GLU A 306 13.24 -0.45 -2.81
CA GLU A 306 12.72 0.53 -1.85
C GLU A 306 12.61 1.93 -2.45
N TYR A 307 13.45 2.29 -3.44
CA TYR A 307 13.36 3.57 -4.13
C TYR A 307 12.05 3.74 -4.92
N PHE A 308 11.44 2.65 -5.38
CA PHE A 308 10.17 2.72 -6.11
C PHE A 308 8.97 2.85 -5.19
N ARG A 309 9.10 2.44 -3.92
CA ARG A 309 8.00 2.54 -2.97
C ARG A 309 7.64 4.01 -2.80
N ALA A 310 6.37 4.34 -2.93
CA ALA A 310 5.93 5.73 -2.85
C ALA A 310 6.04 6.22 -1.41
N THR A 311 7.04 7.08 -1.16
CA THR A 311 7.28 7.72 0.14
C THR A 311 7.16 9.24 0.04
N ASP A 312 6.45 9.78 -0.96
CA ASP A 312 6.20 11.22 -1.02
C ASP A 312 5.37 11.62 0.20
N PRO A 313 5.94 12.38 1.15
CA PRO A 313 5.27 12.68 2.41
C PRO A 313 4.09 13.65 2.21
N ASP A 314 4.10 14.41 1.12
CA ASP A 314 3.11 15.45 0.82
C ASP A 314 1.95 14.94 -0.03
N LEU A 315 2.02 13.72 -0.59
CA LEU A 315 0.99 13.20 -1.48
C LEU A 315 -0.39 13.17 -0.81
N CYS A 316 -0.49 12.61 0.39
CA CYS A 316 -1.71 12.60 1.18
C CYS A 316 -2.25 14.01 1.44
N ASN A 317 -1.37 14.96 1.79
CA ASN A 317 -1.74 16.33 2.06
C ASN A 317 -2.27 17.05 0.82
N ARG A 318 -1.58 16.92 -0.32
CA ARG A 318 -2.01 17.50 -1.60
C ARG A 318 -3.36 16.92 -2.05
N ARG A 319 -3.54 15.60 -1.93
CA ARG A 319 -4.81 14.95 -2.24
C ARG A 319 -5.93 15.38 -1.31
N ARG A 320 -5.67 15.43 0.00
CA ARG A 320 -6.64 15.94 0.97
C ARG A 320 -7.12 17.34 0.61
N PHE A 321 -6.19 18.26 0.31
CA PHE A 321 -6.54 19.62 -0.07
C PHE A 321 -7.45 19.68 -1.30
N ILE A 322 -7.12 18.93 -2.36
CA ILE A 322 -7.95 18.85 -3.58
C ILE A 322 -9.34 18.29 -3.25
N TYR A 323 -9.42 17.21 -2.48
CA TYR A 323 -10.67 16.58 -2.09
C TYR A 323 -11.54 17.49 -1.21
N GLU A 324 -10.95 18.19 -0.24
CA GLU A 324 -11.67 19.13 0.61
C GLU A 324 -12.25 20.29 -0.19
N ASN A 325 -11.52 20.82 -1.18
CA ASN A 325 -12.02 21.85 -2.09
C ASN A 325 -13.21 21.33 -2.92
N LEU A 326 -13.11 20.14 -3.50
CA LEU A 326 -14.21 19.52 -4.28
C LEU A 326 -15.46 19.27 -3.42
N ILE A 327 -15.28 18.84 -2.17
CA ILE A 327 -16.40 18.68 -1.22
C ILE A 327 -17.03 20.05 -0.93
N GLU A 328 -16.24 21.10 -0.73
CA GLU A 328 -16.77 22.43 -0.45
C GLU A 328 -17.49 23.05 -1.66
N GLU A 329 -16.98 22.85 -2.88
CA GLU A 329 -17.68 23.22 -4.11
C GLU A 329 -19.07 22.57 -4.16
N LYS A 330 -19.16 21.26 -3.86
CA LYS A 330 -20.44 20.55 -3.79
C LYS A 330 -21.37 21.07 -2.69
N ARG A 331 -20.83 21.50 -1.54
CA ARG A 331 -21.64 22.16 -0.50
C ARG A 331 -22.20 23.49 -1.02
N GLN A 332 -21.38 24.28 -1.72
CA GLN A 332 -21.82 25.54 -2.30
C GLN A 332 -22.90 25.35 -3.37
N GLU A 333 -22.77 24.35 -4.25
CA GLU A 333 -23.81 23.98 -5.23
C GLU A 333 -25.15 23.66 -4.55
N LEU A 334 -25.12 22.90 -3.44
CA LEU A 334 -26.35 22.57 -2.69
C LEU A 334 -26.96 23.80 -2.02
N ARG A 335 -26.14 24.70 -1.47
CA ARG A 335 -26.60 25.98 -0.91
C ARG A 335 -27.26 26.85 -1.99
N GLN A 336 -26.68 26.90 -3.20
CA GLN A 336 -27.25 27.62 -4.34
C GLN A 336 -28.58 27.02 -4.83
N GLN A 337 -28.78 25.71 -4.66
CA GLN A 337 -30.06 25.03 -4.91
C GLN A 337 -31.11 25.28 -3.81
N GLY A 338 -30.78 26.06 -2.77
CA GLY A 338 -31.69 26.40 -1.68
C GLY A 338 -31.72 25.40 -0.54
N TYR A 339 -30.84 24.39 -0.53
CA TYR A 339 -30.76 23.43 0.56
C TYR A 339 -29.97 23.99 1.75
N THR A 340 -30.42 23.66 2.97
CA THR A 340 -29.64 23.90 4.18
C THR A 340 -28.55 22.84 4.28
N VAL A 341 -27.28 23.24 4.22
CA VAL A 341 -26.13 22.33 4.35
C VAL A 341 -25.53 22.47 5.75
N TYR A 342 -25.33 21.34 6.42
CA TYR A 342 -24.78 21.29 7.79
C TYR A 342 -23.27 21.54 7.81
N GLU A 343 -22.72 21.79 9.00
CA GLU A 343 -21.30 22.05 9.20
C GLU A 343 -20.42 20.83 8.87
N LYS A 344 -19.13 21.12 8.61
CA LYS A 344 -18.11 20.10 8.36
C LYS A 344 -18.03 19.15 9.56
N ASP A 345 -17.76 17.88 9.29
CA ASP A 345 -17.50 16.84 10.30
C ASP A 345 -18.68 16.50 11.22
N THR A 346 -19.91 16.90 10.84
CA THR A 346 -21.14 16.47 11.54
C THR A 346 -21.28 14.95 11.51
N VAL A 347 -21.33 14.33 12.69
CA VAL A 347 -21.65 12.91 12.86
C VAL A 347 -23.17 12.73 12.86
N TYR A 348 -23.64 11.73 12.12
CA TYR A 348 -25.06 11.42 11.97
C TYR A 348 -25.28 9.93 12.25
N GLU A 349 -26.36 9.58 12.96
CA GLU A 349 -26.68 8.18 13.27
C GLU A 349 -27.60 7.60 12.19
N VAL A 350 -27.19 6.48 11.59
CA VAL A 350 -27.97 5.72 10.62
C VAL A 350 -28.04 4.27 11.09
N ASP A 351 -29.26 3.77 11.30
CA ASP A 351 -29.51 2.38 11.73
C ASP A 351 -28.71 1.95 12.99
N GLY A 352 -28.59 2.85 13.97
CA GLY A 352 -27.83 2.58 15.21
C GLY A 352 -26.31 2.72 15.06
N LYS A 353 -25.81 3.24 13.92
CA LYS A 353 -24.39 3.42 13.65
C LYS A 353 -24.07 4.87 13.35
N ASN A 354 -23.04 5.39 14.02
CA ASN A 354 -22.48 6.69 13.71
C ASN A 354 -21.76 6.66 12.36
N VAL A 355 -22.16 7.56 11.47
CA VAL A 355 -21.52 7.81 10.18
C VAL A 355 -21.14 9.27 10.07
N ARG A 356 -20.04 9.55 9.36
CA ARG A 356 -19.65 10.91 8.99
C ARG A 356 -19.72 11.01 7.47
N PRO A 357 -20.82 11.47 6.87
CA PRO A 357 -20.88 11.67 5.41
C PRO A 357 -20.00 12.85 4.99
N HIS A 358 -19.59 12.92 3.72
CA HIS A 358 -18.86 14.09 3.21
C HIS A 358 -19.70 15.37 3.33
N ILE A 359 -20.99 15.24 3.04
CA ILE A 359 -21.96 16.33 3.10
C ILE A 359 -23.27 15.82 3.70
N LEU A 360 -23.77 16.57 4.68
CA LEU A 360 -25.11 16.41 5.25
C LEU A 360 -25.92 17.66 4.87
N TYR A 361 -27.16 17.50 4.42
CA TYR A 361 -28.02 18.61 4.00
C TYR A 361 -29.50 18.27 4.18
N MET A 362 -30.35 19.30 4.28
CA MET A 362 -31.79 19.16 4.39
C MET A 362 -32.45 19.37 3.03
N LYS A 363 -33.28 18.40 2.63
CA LYS A 363 -34.09 18.44 1.41
C LYS A 363 -35.51 18.00 1.73
N ASP A 364 -36.48 18.84 1.41
CA ASP A 364 -37.91 18.58 1.61
C ASP A 364 -38.28 18.24 3.07
N GLY A 365 -37.57 18.83 4.03
CA GLY A 365 -37.76 18.58 5.47
C GLY A 365 -37.08 17.30 5.98
N GLU A 366 -36.41 16.54 5.11
CA GLU A 366 -35.68 15.33 5.48
C GLU A 366 -34.16 15.57 5.44
N VAL A 367 -33.45 14.96 6.39
CA VAL A 367 -31.99 14.94 6.39
C VAL A 367 -31.51 13.95 5.33
N ARG A 368 -30.65 14.44 4.43
CA ARG A 368 -30.01 13.66 3.38
C ARG A 368 -28.50 13.76 3.54
N TYR A 369 -27.81 12.72 3.10
CA TYR A 369 -26.35 12.69 3.10
C TYR A 369 -25.82 12.33 1.71
N MET A 370 -24.59 12.75 1.45
CA MET A 370 -23.89 12.51 0.19
C MET A 370 -22.41 12.30 0.45
N ASP A 371 -21.86 11.23 -0.10
CA ASP A 371 -20.42 11.03 -0.22
C ASP A 371 -19.97 11.35 -1.64
N VAL A 372 -19.13 12.38 -1.77
CA VAL A 372 -18.49 12.75 -3.04
C VAL A 372 -17.53 11.64 -3.47
N LYS A 373 -17.83 11.00 -4.61
CA LYS A 373 -16.92 10.04 -5.26
C LYS A 373 -16.03 10.81 -6.25
N ILE A 374 -14.72 10.64 -6.14
CA ILE A 374 -13.75 11.22 -7.06
C ILE A 374 -12.99 10.07 -7.71
N GLY A 375 -13.02 10.02 -9.04
CA GLY A 375 -12.28 9.03 -9.80
C GLY A 375 -10.80 9.38 -9.85
N ILE A 376 -9.94 8.40 -9.57
CA ILE A 376 -8.50 8.52 -9.84
C ILE A 376 -8.31 8.28 -11.34
N ASN A 377 -8.17 9.34 -12.13
CA ASN A 377 -7.86 9.26 -13.55
C ASN A 377 -6.38 9.61 -13.79
N GLU A 378 -5.70 8.85 -14.66
CA GLU A 378 -4.33 9.13 -15.13
C GLU A 378 -4.18 10.51 -15.78
N LYS A 379 -5.28 11.11 -16.26
CA LYS A 379 -5.26 12.45 -16.89
C LYS A 379 -4.83 13.58 -15.95
N ASN A 380 -4.60 13.29 -14.67
CA ASN A 380 -4.19 14.25 -13.65
C ASN A 380 -2.67 14.25 -13.36
N TYR A 381 -1.85 13.57 -14.18
CA TYR A 381 -0.39 13.63 -14.11
C TYR A 381 0.23 14.20 -15.38
#